data_AF-N8RHW6-F1
#
_entry.id   AF-N8RHW6-F1
#
_cell.length_a   1.000
_cell.length_b   1.000
_cell.length_c   1.000
_cell.angle_alpha   90.00
_cell.angle_beta   90.00
_cell.angle_gamma   90.00
#
_symmetry.space_group_name_H-M   'P 1'
#
loop_
_entity.id
_entity.type
_entity.pdbx_description
1 polymer ?
#
loop_
_entity_poly.entity_id
_entity_poly.type
_entity_poly.pdbx_seq_one_letter_code
_entity_poly.pdbx_strand_id
1 'polypeptide(L)'
;MTQFFEHYQFSETLRTLFIGEDSGNHTNNFLWAYNVETKSLDRILSTPAGAESTGLHAVDSVNGWTYIMSNFQHAGDSSSLPADLKAKVLANYNGGYSASVGYITADPVAPSIEKKA
;
A
#
# COMPACT_ATOMS: atom_id res chain seq x y z
N MET A 1 -13.81 16.15 5.39
CA MET A 1 -13.09 14.94 5.81
C MET A 1 -12.18 14.59 4.65
N THR A 2 -10.92 14.97 4.73
CA THR A 2 -9.96 14.86 3.63
C THR A 2 -9.21 13.56 3.83
N GLN A 3 -9.31 12.63 2.88
CA GLN A 3 -8.40 11.49 2.81
C GLN A 3 -7.06 12.04 2.31
N PHE A 4 -5.98 11.86 3.05
CA PHE A 4 -4.65 12.27 2.61
C PHE A 4 -3.93 11.05 2.01
N PHE A 5 -3.29 11.26 0.87
CA PHE A 5 -2.45 10.28 0.19
C PHE A 5 -1.04 10.85 0.20
N GLU A 6 -0.17 10.27 1.03
CA GLU A 6 1.17 10.82 1.26
C GLU A 6 2.19 10.23 0.27
N HIS A 7 1.96 8.99 -0.20
CA HIS A 7 2.91 8.26 -1.03
C HIS A 7 2.30 7.78 -2.34
N TYR A 8 2.91 8.15 -3.47
CA TYR A 8 2.47 7.75 -4.81
C TYR A 8 3.65 7.40 -5.72
N GLN A 9 3.48 6.37 -6.53
CA GLN A 9 4.44 5.96 -7.56
C GLN A 9 3.69 5.53 -8.81
N PHE A 10 4.10 6.01 -9.98
CA PHE A 10 3.46 5.68 -11.24
C PHE A 10 4.35 4.76 -12.09
N SER A 11 3.80 3.64 -12.56
CA SER A 11 4.43 2.82 -13.59
C SER A 11 3.77 3.11 -14.94
N GLU A 12 4.57 3.65 -15.86
CA GLU A 12 4.15 3.86 -17.25
C GLU A 12 3.85 2.54 -17.96
N THR A 13 4.64 1.49 -17.70
CA THR A 13 4.44 0.17 -18.33
C THR A 13 3.13 -0.47 -17.91
N LEU A 14 2.77 -0.40 -16.62
CA LEU A 14 1.53 -0.97 -16.11
C LEU A 14 0.32 -0.04 -16.25
N ARG A 15 0.56 1.24 -16.59
CA ARG A 15 -0.45 2.31 -16.56
C ARG A 15 -1.16 2.37 -15.19
N THR A 16 -0.37 2.17 -14.13
CA THR A 16 -0.88 2.01 -12.76
C THR A 16 -0.21 3.00 -11.82
N LEU A 17 -1.04 3.72 -11.08
CA LEU A 17 -0.67 4.57 -9.96
C LEU A 17 -0.79 3.75 -8.68
N PHE A 18 0.34 3.50 -8.02
CA PHE A 18 0.37 2.95 -6.68
C PHE A 18 0.19 4.05 -5.65
N ILE A 19 -0.63 3.83 -4.64
CA ILE A 19 -1.05 4.85 -3.67
C ILE A 19 -0.99 4.28 -2.25
N GLY A 20 -0.05 4.79 -1.44
CA GLY A 20 0.01 4.55 0.00
C GLY A 20 -0.94 5.48 0.72
N GLU A 21 -1.88 4.91 1.47
CA GLU A 21 -2.85 5.66 2.25
C GLU A 21 -2.28 6.06 3.62
N ASP A 22 -2.48 7.32 3.98
CA ASP A 22 -2.36 7.84 5.33
C ASP A 22 -3.64 8.62 5.66
N SER A 23 -4.64 7.91 6.17
CA SER A 23 -5.88 8.53 6.61
C SER A 23 -6.32 8.03 7.98
N GLY A 24 -7.00 8.91 8.73
CA GLY A 24 -7.68 8.58 9.97
C GLY A 24 -9.12 8.11 9.79
N ASN A 25 -9.58 7.88 8.56
CA ASN A 25 -10.98 7.56 8.26
C ASN A 25 -11.30 6.07 8.46
N HIS A 26 -10.28 5.22 8.52
CA HIS A 26 -10.40 3.77 8.63
C HIS A 26 -9.59 3.24 9.83
N THR A 27 -9.92 2.03 10.28
CA THR A 27 -9.19 1.35 11.37
C THR A 27 -7.72 1.07 10.99
N ASN A 28 -7.46 0.85 9.70
CA ASN A 28 -6.15 0.59 9.14
C ASN A 28 -6.05 1.19 7.73
N ASN A 29 -4.83 1.47 7.28
CA ASN A 29 -4.56 2.01 5.96
C ASN A 29 -4.15 0.92 4.96
N PHE A 30 -4.17 1.28 3.68
CA PHE A 30 -3.95 0.34 2.58
C PHE A 30 -2.90 0.84 1.58
N LEU A 31 -2.36 -0.10 0.80
CA LEU A 31 -1.71 0.21 -0.47
C LEU A 31 -2.68 -0.14 -1.60
N TRP A 32 -2.89 0.82 -2.49
CA TRP A 32 -3.78 0.70 -3.62
C TRP A 32 -3.00 0.67 -4.94
N ALA A 33 -3.55 -0.02 -5.92
CA ALA A 33 -3.13 0.01 -7.32
C ALA A 33 -4.29 0.55 -8.17
N TYR A 34 -4.12 1.74 -8.73
CA TYR A 34 -5.12 2.39 -9.56
C TYR A 34 -4.68 2.37 -11.02
N ASN A 35 -5.36 1.60 -11.87
CA ASN A 35 -5.07 1.59 -13.30
C ASN A 35 -5.75 2.79 -13.98
N VAL A 36 -4.97 3.69 -14.56
CA VAL A 36 -5.48 4.98 -15.06
C VAL A 36 -6.30 4.86 -16.35
N GLU A 37 -6.20 3.74 -17.06
CA GLU A 37 -6.93 3.49 -18.30
C GLU A 37 -8.28 2.84 -18.03
N THR A 38 -8.25 1.69 -17.35
CA THR A 38 -9.45 0.93 -16.97
C THR A 38 -10.23 1.54 -15.82
N LYS A 39 -9.61 2.47 -15.07
CA LYS A 39 -10.16 3.09 -13.86
C LYS A 39 -10.40 2.08 -12.72
N SER A 40 -9.77 0.90 -12.75
CA SER A 40 -9.84 -0.06 -11.65
C SER A 40 -9.03 0.44 -10.45
N LEU A 41 -9.54 0.20 -9.24
CA LEU A 41 -8.85 0.48 -7.99
C LEU A 41 -8.81 -0.80 -7.16
N ASP A 42 -7.62 -1.38 -7.07
CA ASP A 42 -7.41 -2.67 -6.42
C ASP A 42 -6.59 -2.47 -5.14
N ARG A 43 -7.04 -3.09 -4.04
CA ARG A 43 -6.29 -3.11 -2.79
C ARG A 43 -5.24 -4.22 -2.85
N ILE A 44 -3.97 -3.88 -2.67
CA ILE A 44 -2.86 -4.83 -2.78
C ILE A 44 -2.13 -5.09 -1.45
N LEU A 45 -2.28 -4.22 -0.45
CA LEU A 45 -1.77 -4.43 0.91
C LEU A 45 -2.70 -3.82 1.96
N SER A 46 -2.76 -4.45 3.13
CA SER A 46 -3.39 -3.90 4.33
C SER A 46 -2.37 -3.76 5.44
N THR A 47 -2.27 -2.57 6.02
CA THR A 47 -1.40 -2.29 7.16
C THR A 47 -2.06 -2.73 8.47
N PRO A 48 -1.30 -2.85 9.58
CA PRO A 48 -1.86 -3.01 10.92
C PRO A 48 -2.79 -1.87 11.31
N ALA A 49 -3.67 -2.10 12.29
CA ALA A 49 -4.57 -1.06 12.75
C ALA A 49 -3.81 0.14 13.35
N GLY A 50 -4.23 1.36 13.00
CA GLY A 50 -3.57 2.62 13.39
C GLY A 50 -2.21 2.88 12.72
N ALA A 51 -1.78 2.03 11.78
CA ALA A 51 -0.62 2.29 10.95
C ALA A 51 -1.02 3.02 9.67
N GLU A 52 -0.06 3.69 9.04
CA GLU A 52 -0.17 4.19 7.66
C GLU A 52 0.70 3.37 6.70
N SER A 53 0.40 3.42 5.40
CA SER A 53 1.21 2.80 4.36
C SER A 53 2.30 3.77 3.88
N THR A 54 3.56 3.38 3.97
CA THR A 54 4.72 4.24 3.65
C THR A 54 5.81 3.48 2.88
N GLY A 55 6.89 4.19 2.55
CA GLY A 55 8.07 3.69 1.82
C GLY A 55 7.73 3.00 0.50
N LEU A 56 6.72 3.52 -0.19
CA LEU A 56 6.30 3.04 -1.49
C LEU A 56 7.39 3.27 -2.54
N HIS A 57 7.88 2.18 -3.11
CA HIS A 57 8.77 2.21 -4.27
C HIS A 57 8.38 1.10 -5.23
N ALA A 58 7.91 1.46 -6.41
CA ALA A 58 7.62 0.51 -7.47
C ALA A 58 8.75 0.56 -8.51
N VAL A 59 9.37 -0.59 -8.78
CA VAL A 59 10.35 -0.74 -9.87
C VAL A 59 9.80 -1.78 -10.82
N ASP A 60 9.63 -1.38 -12.08
CA ASP A 60 9.21 -2.25 -13.16
C ASP A 60 10.41 -2.85 -13.91
N SER A 61 10.15 -3.98 -14.58
CA SER A 61 11.08 -4.61 -15.53
C SER A 61 12.43 -5.09 -14.97
N VAL A 62 12.55 -5.32 -13.67
CA VAL A 62 13.75 -5.96 -13.10
C VAL A 62 13.72 -7.44 -13.44
N ASN A 63 14.50 -7.85 -14.45
CA ASN A 63 14.50 -9.21 -15.00
C ASN A 63 13.10 -9.71 -15.40
N GLY A 64 12.25 -8.81 -15.91
CA GLY A 64 10.87 -9.13 -16.29
C GLY A 64 9.88 -9.19 -15.13
N TRP A 65 10.26 -8.76 -13.93
CA TRP A 65 9.36 -8.70 -12.77
C TRP A 65 9.08 -7.26 -12.34
N THR A 66 7.91 -7.05 -11.76
CA THR A 66 7.58 -5.81 -11.06
C THR A 66 7.69 -6.04 -9.57
N TYR A 67 8.44 -5.16 -8.89
CA TYR A 67 8.58 -5.17 -7.44
C TYR A 67 7.98 -3.90 -6.87
N ILE A 68 7.04 -4.05 -5.93
CA ILE A 68 6.44 -2.95 -5.19
C ILE A 68 6.90 -3.07 -3.74
N MET A 69 7.91 -2.30 -3.37
CA MET A 69 8.36 -2.17 -1.99
C MET A 69 7.35 -1.36 -1.19
N SER A 70 7.07 -1.80 0.03
CA SER A 70 6.22 -1.08 0.97
C SER A 70 6.56 -1.48 2.41
N ASN A 71 6.32 -0.54 3.31
CA ASN A 71 6.31 -0.75 4.75
C ASN A 71 5.19 0.06 5.40
N PHE A 72 5.10 0.00 6.72
CA PHE A 72 4.17 0.82 7.50
C PHE A 72 4.91 1.55 8.62
N GLN A 73 4.35 2.67 9.09
CA GLN A 73 4.83 3.35 10.30
C GLN A 73 3.76 3.37 11.40
N HIS A 74 4.23 3.59 12.63
CA HIS A 74 3.44 3.81 13.86
C HIS A 74 2.23 2.88 14.07
N ALA A 75 2.44 1.56 14.00
CA ALA A 75 1.36 0.60 14.26
C ALA A 75 0.72 0.79 15.64
N GLY A 76 -0.61 0.89 15.68
CA GLY A 76 -1.39 1.12 16.89
C GLY A 76 -1.49 2.59 17.33
N ASP A 77 -0.91 3.53 16.56
CA ASP A 77 -0.92 4.96 16.90
C ASP A 77 -2.13 5.70 16.32
N SER A 78 -3.32 5.28 16.75
CA SER A 78 -4.55 6.01 16.49
C SER A 78 -5.39 6.11 17.75
N SER A 79 -5.97 7.30 17.97
CA SER A 79 -6.85 7.60 19.11
C SER A 79 -8.24 7.00 18.96
N SER A 80 -8.63 6.57 17.75
CA SER A 80 -9.92 5.95 17.47
C SER A 80 -9.91 4.42 17.61
N LEU A 81 -8.75 3.81 17.92
CA LEU A 81 -8.65 2.36 18.09
C LEU A 81 -9.25 1.89 19.42
N PRO A 82 -10.10 0.85 19.40
CA PRO A 82 -10.50 0.15 20.61
C PRO A 82 -9.28 -0.33 21.43
N ALA A 83 -9.35 -0.20 22.75
CA ALA A 83 -8.21 -0.46 23.65
C ALA A 83 -7.70 -1.91 23.55
N ASP A 84 -8.60 -2.87 23.37
CA ASP A 84 -8.28 -4.29 23.20
C ASP A 84 -7.56 -4.57 21.87
N LEU A 85 -7.98 -3.91 20.79
CA LEU A 85 -7.31 -3.98 19.49
C LEU A 85 -5.92 -3.33 19.56
N LYS A 86 -5.81 -2.14 20.16
CA LYS A 86 -4.52 -1.45 20.34
C LYS A 86 -3.53 -2.32 21.12
N ALA A 87 -3.96 -2.94 22.21
CA ALA A 87 -3.11 -3.83 23.00
C ALA A 87 -2.56 -5.01 22.17
N LYS A 88 -3.39 -5.64 21.32
CA LYS A 88 -2.96 -6.73 20.43
C LYS A 88 -1.97 -6.27 19.37
N VAL A 89 -2.20 -5.10 18.75
CA VAL A 89 -1.28 -4.55 17.74
C VAL A 89 0.07 -4.23 18.38
N LEU A 90 0.09 -3.54 19.52
CA LEU A 90 1.34 -3.20 20.21
C LEU A 90 2.11 -4.45 20.67
N ALA A 91 1.41 -5.50 21.11
CA ALA A 91 2.05 -6.78 21.46
C ALA A 91 2.75 -7.44 20.25
N ASN A 92 2.16 -7.33 19.04
CA ASN A 92 2.74 -7.88 17.82
C ASN A 92 3.88 -7.02 17.24
N TYR A 93 3.93 -5.73 17.60
CA TYR A 93 4.88 -4.77 17.01
C TYR A 93 5.80 -4.11 18.04
N ASN A 94 6.26 -4.87 19.04
CA ASN A 94 7.25 -4.44 20.04
C ASN A 94 6.89 -3.08 20.67
N GLY A 95 5.64 -2.92 21.14
CA GLY A 95 5.18 -1.66 21.74
C GLY A 95 5.08 -0.49 20.75
N GLY A 96 5.01 -0.75 19.44
CA GLY A 96 5.00 0.26 18.38
C GLY A 96 6.38 0.59 17.81
N TYR A 97 7.45 -0.04 18.30
CA TYR A 97 8.84 0.23 17.87
C TYR A 97 9.34 -0.68 16.75
N SER A 98 8.51 -1.57 16.20
CA SER A 98 8.88 -2.41 15.05
C SER A 98 7.94 -2.22 13.88
N ALA A 99 8.48 -2.35 12.67
CA ALA A 99 7.75 -2.34 11.42
C ALA A 99 8.12 -3.57 10.58
N SER A 100 7.28 -3.89 9.59
CA SER A 100 7.62 -4.87 8.55
C SER A 100 8.02 -4.13 7.27
N VAL A 101 9.07 -4.61 6.62
CA VAL A 101 9.53 -4.14 5.32
C VAL A 101 9.50 -5.33 4.36
N GLY A 102 8.99 -5.13 3.16
CA GLY A 102 8.95 -6.18 2.15
C GLY A 102 8.57 -5.67 0.77
N TYR A 103 8.31 -6.61 -0.13
CA TYR A 103 7.83 -6.33 -1.47
C TYR A 103 6.68 -7.23 -1.88
N ILE A 104 5.84 -6.69 -2.75
CA ILE A 104 4.85 -7.43 -3.52
C ILE A 104 5.44 -7.63 -4.91
N THR A 105 5.35 -8.86 -5.44
CA THR A 105 5.71 -9.17 -6.81
C THR A 105 4.46 -9.55 -7.59
N ALA A 106 4.41 -9.17 -8.85
CA ALA A 106 3.37 -9.59 -9.78
C ALA A 106 4.02 -10.18 -11.03
N ASP A 107 3.37 -11.19 -11.61
CA ASP A 107 3.78 -11.71 -12.91
C ASP A 107 3.78 -10.57 -13.94
N PRO A 108 4.73 -10.56 -14.90
CA PRO A 108 4.72 -9.58 -15.97
C PRO A 108 3.42 -9.65 -16.75
N VAL A 109 2.56 -8.63 -16.58
CA VAL A 109 1.50 -8.36 -17.54
C VAL A 109 2.13 -7.54 -18.65
N ALA A 110 2.52 -8.22 -19.74
CA ALA A 110 2.96 -7.52 -20.94
C ALA A 110 1.85 -6.57 -21.40
N PRO A 111 2.15 -5.30 -21.71
CA PRO A 111 1.19 -4.42 -22.36
C PRO A 111 0.61 -5.13 -23.58
N SER A 112 -0.72 -5.19 -23.66
CA SER A 112 -1.40 -5.75 -24.84
C SER A 112 -0.98 -4.95 -26.06
N ILE A 113 -0.26 -5.58 -27.00
CA ILE A 113 0.03 -4.99 -28.31
C ILE A 113 -1.21 -4.98 -29.21
N GLU A 114 -2.25 -5.72 -28.82
CA GLU A 114 -3.54 -5.70 -29.51
C GLU A 114 -4.31 -4.45 -29.09
N LYS A 115 -4.63 -3.63 -30.09
CA LYS A 115 -5.53 -2.49 -29.95
C LYS A 115 -6.93 -3.04 -29.64
N LYS A 116 -7.38 -2.91 -28.39
CA LYS A 116 -8.77 -3.28 -28.03
C LYS A 116 -9.72 -2.29 -28.70
N ALA A 117 -10.72 -2.84 -29.40
CA ALA A 117 -11.73 -2.12 -30.17
C ALA A 117 -12.70 -1.33 -29.30
#